data_AF-A0A956YYC5-F1
#
_entry.id   AF-A0A956YYC5-F1
#
_cell.length_a   1.000
_cell.length_b   1.000
_cell.length_c   1.000
_cell.angle_alpha   90.00
_cell.angle_beta   90.00
_cell.angle_gamma   90.00
#
_symmetry.space_group_name_H-M   'P 1'
#
loop_
_entity.id
_entity.type
_entity.pdbx_description
1 polymer ?
#
loop_
_entity_poly.entity_id
_entity_poly.type
_entity_poly.pdbx_seq_one_letter_code
_entity_poly.pdbx_strand_id
1 'polypeptide(L)'
;MADRPANSGSGIRSIKNITGQMPRATGELNGDVWSPPPLSSLNDTGLNLLSIADLVLKVLYFGGYLAGHAIADIVKLPYTGVLEDVMEFLKREKMVEVRGAGGLGEAGYQFVISQRGAEKAREAIDRSQYAGPAPVTLEQYIAAMHAQNREKSIIHEEQLREVLRDLVISNEMLGRVGPAVNSGKSIFLYGPPGNGKTTIAETVGRLILGKDMYIPYALDVDGQ
;
A
#
# COMPACT_ATOMS: atom_id res chain seq x y z
N MET A 1 -0.63 -51.59 -54.06
CA MET A 1 -1.67 -50.87 -53.28
C MET A 1 -0.97 -50.17 -52.13
N ALA A 2 -1.26 -48.86 -51.98
CA ALA A 2 -0.62 -47.78 -51.21
C ALA A 2 -0.06 -48.12 -49.80
N ASP A 3 1.11 -47.61 -49.36
CA ASP A 3 1.56 -46.24 -49.01
C ASP A 3 1.10 -45.73 -47.62
N ARG A 4 2.07 -45.31 -46.78
CA ARG A 4 1.94 -44.65 -45.44
C ARG A 4 1.57 -43.16 -45.64
N PRO A 5 1.01 -42.36 -44.66
CA PRO A 5 1.64 -42.07 -43.35
C PRO A 5 0.71 -41.61 -42.18
N ALA A 6 1.37 -41.16 -41.10
CA ALA A 6 0.88 -40.65 -39.82
C ALA A 6 0.30 -39.21 -39.84
N ASN A 7 -0.49 -38.83 -38.80
CA ASN A 7 -0.23 -37.74 -37.84
C ASN A 7 -1.50 -37.11 -37.21
N SER A 8 -1.31 -36.55 -36.00
CA SER A 8 -2.05 -35.45 -35.33
C SER A 8 -3.45 -35.74 -34.77
N GLY A 9 -3.84 -35.32 -33.57
CA GLY A 9 -3.26 -34.39 -32.61
C GLY A 9 -4.41 -33.63 -31.94
N SER A 10 -4.62 -33.79 -30.64
CA SER A 10 -5.41 -32.84 -29.86
C SER A 10 -4.92 -32.88 -28.42
N GLY A 11 -3.95 -32.01 -28.14
CA GLY A 11 -3.40 -31.79 -26.82
C GLY A 11 -4.42 -31.12 -25.92
N ILE A 12 -4.73 -31.75 -24.80
CA ILE A 12 -5.31 -31.10 -23.64
C ILE A 12 -4.26 -30.10 -23.15
N ARG A 13 -4.44 -28.82 -23.47
CA ARG A 13 -3.59 -27.74 -22.96
C ARG A 13 -3.78 -27.64 -21.45
N SER A 14 -2.75 -28.07 -20.75
CA SER A 14 -2.56 -27.94 -19.31
C SER A 14 -2.73 -26.47 -18.89
N ILE A 15 -3.64 -26.23 -17.94
CA ILE A 15 -3.73 -25.00 -17.16
C ILE A 15 -2.54 -25.00 -16.19
N LYS A 16 -1.35 -24.77 -16.74
CA LYS A 16 -0.12 -24.47 -16.02
C LYS A 16 0.34 -23.12 -16.53
N ASN A 17 -0.10 -22.08 -15.83
CA ASN A 17 0.60 -20.79 -15.63
C ASN A 17 -0.34 -19.86 -14.87
N ILE A 18 -0.70 -20.27 -13.65
CA ILE A 18 -1.04 -19.35 -12.56
C ILE A 18 0.06 -19.55 -11.52
N THR A 19 1.30 -19.36 -11.95
CA THR A 19 2.41 -19.23 -11.00
C THR A 19 2.26 -17.82 -10.46
N GLY A 20 1.47 -17.68 -9.39
CA GLY A 20 1.55 -16.51 -8.53
C GLY A 20 3.02 -16.39 -8.12
N GLN A 21 3.72 -15.44 -8.75
CA GLN A 21 5.01 -15.01 -8.25
C GLN A 21 4.72 -14.51 -6.85
N MET A 22 5.25 -15.20 -5.83
CA MET A 22 5.15 -14.69 -4.45
C MET A 22 5.64 -13.24 -4.48
N PRO A 23 4.87 -12.28 -3.95
CA PRO A 23 5.32 -10.91 -3.88
C PRO A 23 6.69 -10.88 -3.21
N ARG A 24 7.61 -10.08 -3.78
CA ARG A 24 8.98 -9.96 -3.26
C ARG A 24 8.95 -9.59 -1.78
N ALA A 25 10.01 -10.02 -1.09
CA ALA A 25 10.19 -9.95 0.37
C ALA A 25 9.59 -8.68 0.99
N THR A 26 8.68 -8.89 1.94
CA THR A 26 8.18 -7.85 2.85
C THR A 26 9.37 -7.19 3.54
N GLY A 27 9.32 -5.86 3.63
CA GLY A 27 10.43 -4.99 3.97
C GLY A 27 11.30 -5.43 5.16
N GLU A 28 12.56 -4.98 5.14
CA GLU A 28 13.56 -5.33 6.15
C GLU A 28 13.39 -4.49 7.41
N LEU A 29 13.64 -5.10 8.58
CA LEU A 29 13.79 -4.38 9.84
C LEU A 29 15.18 -3.72 9.85
N ASN A 30 15.26 -2.43 9.50
CA ASN A 30 16.49 -1.67 9.67
C ASN A 30 16.58 -1.16 11.11
N GLY A 31 17.37 -1.87 11.93
CA GLY A 31 17.38 -1.69 13.37
C GLY A 31 16.04 -2.13 13.96
N ASP A 32 15.37 -1.22 14.65
CA ASP A 32 14.18 -1.51 15.44
C ASP A 32 12.93 -0.82 14.88
N VAL A 33 12.85 -0.59 13.56
CA VAL A 33 11.68 -0.03 12.85
C VAL A 33 11.45 -0.80 11.54
N TRP A 34 10.21 -1.17 11.25
CA TRP A 34 9.83 -1.80 9.97
C TRP A 34 9.63 -0.71 8.92
N SER A 35 10.06 -0.94 7.67
CA SER A 35 9.79 -0.04 6.54
C SER A 35 9.44 -0.85 5.30
N PRO A 36 8.56 -0.36 4.41
CA PRO A 36 8.23 -1.07 3.18
C PRO A 36 9.46 -1.21 2.27
N PRO A 37 9.56 -2.31 1.49
CA PRO A 37 10.68 -2.54 0.60
C PRO A 37 10.67 -1.51 -0.54
N PRO A 38 11.86 -1.13 -1.07
CA PRO A 38 11.92 -0.23 -2.21
C PRO A 38 11.33 -0.89 -3.46
N LEU A 39 10.58 -0.11 -4.24
CA LEU A 39 10.00 -0.55 -5.51
C LEU A 39 11.00 -0.29 -6.63
N SER A 40 11.33 -1.33 -7.41
CA SER A 40 12.27 -1.25 -8.53
C SER A 40 11.66 -1.66 -9.87
N SER A 41 10.50 -2.31 -9.82
CA SER A 41 9.78 -2.84 -10.98
C SER A 41 8.27 -2.80 -10.74
N LEU A 42 7.49 -2.81 -11.83
CA LEU A 42 6.03 -2.90 -11.75
C LEU A 42 5.56 -4.09 -10.91
N ASN A 43 6.21 -5.24 -11.04
CA ASN A 43 5.85 -6.45 -10.27
C ASN A 43 6.01 -6.27 -8.76
N ASP A 44 6.91 -5.39 -8.29
CA ASP A 44 7.10 -5.14 -6.86
C ASP A 44 5.85 -4.50 -6.23
N THR A 45 5.04 -3.79 -7.02
CA THR A 45 3.79 -3.17 -6.56
C THR A 45 2.71 -4.20 -6.24
N GLY A 46 2.82 -5.43 -6.77
CA GLY A 46 1.74 -6.43 -6.73
C GLY A 46 0.53 -6.08 -7.61
N LEU A 47 0.50 -4.90 -8.24
CA LEU A 47 -0.60 -4.45 -9.08
C LEU A 47 -0.39 -4.85 -10.55
N ASN A 48 -1.50 -5.02 -11.26
CA ASN A 48 -1.49 -5.22 -12.70
C ASN A 48 -1.19 -3.90 -13.45
N LEU A 49 -0.48 -4.00 -14.58
CA LEU A 49 -0.16 -2.88 -15.48
C LEU A 49 -1.40 -2.07 -15.85
N LEU A 50 -2.51 -2.73 -16.18
CA LEU A 50 -3.73 -2.05 -16.58
C LEU A 50 -4.36 -1.25 -15.43
N SER A 51 -4.24 -1.71 -14.18
CA SER A 51 -4.77 -1.00 -13.01
C SER A 51 -3.98 0.29 -12.76
N ILE A 52 -2.65 0.24 -12.88
CA ILE A 52 -1.80 1.44 -12.76
C ILE A 52 -2.04 2.37 -13.97
N ALA A 53 -2.21 1.82 -15.18
CA ALA A 53 -2.52 2.60 -16.38
C ALA A 53 -3.85 3.34 -16.23
N ASP A 54 -4.91 2.68 -15.75
CA ASP A 54 -6.20 3.31 -15.45
C ASP A 54 -6.05 4.41 -14.39
N LEU A 55 -5.26 4.18 -13.33
CA LEU A 55 -4.95 5.18 -12.30
C LEU A 55 -4.26 6.42 -12.88
N VAL A 56 -3.24 6.22 -13.71
CA VAL A 56 -2.50 7.31 -14.38
C VAL A 56 -3.41 8.08 -15.34
N LEU A 57 -4.26 7.39 -16.10
CA LEU A 57 -5.23 8.03 -16.98
C LEU A 57 -6.24 8.88 -16.21
N LYS A 58 -6.70 8.42 -15.03
CA LYS A 58 -7.55 9.24 -14.15
C LYS A 58 -6.83 10.49 -13.67
N VAL A 59 -5.57 10.37 -13.26
CA VAL A 59 -4.75 11.52 -12.84
C VAL A 59 -4.58 12.53 -13.98
N LEU A 60 -4.26 12.08 -15.19
CA LEU A 60 -4.14 12.96 -16.36
C LEU A 60 -5.48 13.56 -16.79
N TYR A 61 -6.58 12.81 -16.67
CA TYR A 61 -7.92 13.31 -17.01
C TYR A 61 -8.32 14.51 -16.14
N PHE A 62 -8.02 14.47 -14.83
CA PHE A 62 -8.28 15.59 -13.93
C PHE A 62 -7.20 16.68 -13.96
N GLY A 63 -5.93 16.31 -14.19
CA GLY A 63 -4.79 17.22 -14.13
C GLY A 63 -4.43 17.91 -15.46
N GLY A 64 -4.98 17.47 -16.59
CA GLY A 64 -4.66 18.01 -17.92
C GLY A 64 -3.28 17.58 -18.40
N TYR A 65 -2.34 18.53 -18.50
CA TYR A 65 -0.96 18.27 -18.90
C TYR A 65 -0.05 18.19 -17.67
N LEU A 66 0.60 17.04 -17.47
CA LEU A 66 1.47 16.79 -16.32
C LEU A 66 2.83 16.26 -16.77
N ALA A 67 3.88 16.67 -16.06
CA ALA A 67 5.19 16.09 -16.23
C ALA A 67 5.24 14.68 -15.59
N GLY A 68 6.08 13.79 -16.12
CA GLY A 68 6.22 12.42 -15.60
C GLY A 68 6.49 12.34 -14.10
N HIS A 69 7.39 13.18 -13.57
CA HIS A 69 7.66 13.27 -12.13
C HIS A 69 6.44 13.74 -11.32
N ALA A 70 5.62 14.65 -11.85
CA ALA A 70 4.41 15.09 -11.16
C ALA A 70 3.37 13.96 -11.08
N ILE A 71 3.26 13.14 -12.15
CA ILE A 71 2.43 11.93 -12.12
C ILE A 71 2.95 10.98 -11.03
N ALA A 72 4.26 10.74 -10.99
CA ALA A 72 4.93 9.90 -9.99
C ALA A 72 4.65 10.37 -8.55
N ASP A 73 4.71 11.67 -8.31
CA ASP A 73 4.44 12.26 -7.00
C ASP A 73 2.98 12.12 -6.56
N ILE A 74 2.03 12.16 -7.51
CA ILE A 74 0.59 11.99 -7.24
C ILE A 74 0.29 10.52 -6.91
N VAL A 75 0.77 9.60 -7.76
CA VAL A 75 0.51 8.16 -7.58
C VAL A 75 1.48 7.48 -6.61
N LYS A 76 2.47 8.20 -6.09
CA LYS A 76 3.46 7.70 -5.11
C LYS A 76 4.23 6.46 -5.59
N LEU A 77 4.50 6.36 -6.89
CA LEU A 77 5.31 5.29 -7.47
C LEU A 77 6.58 5.88 -8.10
N PRO A 78 7.73 5.20 -7.99
CA PRO A 78 8.94 5.61 -8.69
C PRO A 78 8.69 5.76 -10.19
N TYR A 79 9.25 6.79 -10.80
CA TYR A 79 9.13 6.92 -12.26
C TYR A 79 9.92 5.80 -12.96
N THR A 80 11.21 5.70 -12.66
CA THR A 80 12.10 4.67 -13.22
C THR A 80 11.71 3.28 -12.73
N GLY A 81 11.63 2.33 -13.66
CA GLY A 81 11.34 0.92 -13.38
C GLY A 81 9.86 0.59 -13.10
N VAL A 82 9.02 1.57 -12.72
CA VAL A 82 7.59 1.34 -12.50
C VAL A 82 6.74 2.12 -13.51
N LEU A 83 6.72 3.45 -13.42
CA LEU A 83 5.86 4.24 -14.30
C LEU A 83 6.39 4.36 -15.72
N GLU A 84 7.68 4.22 -15.95
CA GLU A 84 8.28 4.22 -17.29
C GLU A 84 7.59 3.19 -18.21
N ASP A 85 7.45 1.95 -17.74
CA ASP A 85 6.75 0.88 -18.47
C ASP A 85 5.26 1.19 -18.70
N VAL A 86 4.61 1.80 -17.69
CA VAL A 86 3.20 2.20 -17.76
C VAL A 86 3.01 3.31 -18.80
N MET A 87 3.88 4.31 -18.80
CA MET A 87 3.85 5.43 -19.73
C MET A 87 4.21 4.97 -21.14
N GLU A 88 5.15 4.04 -21.31
CA GLU A 88 5.44 3.42 -22.60
C GLU A 88 4.22 2.68 -23.16
N PHE A 89 3.56 1.87 -22.33
CA PHE A 89 2.32 1.19 -22.69
C PHE A 89 1.24 2.19 -23.14
N LEU A 90 0.97 3.23 -22.34
CA LEU A 90 -0.03 4.24 -22.66
C LEU A 90 0.30 5.03 -23.95
N LYS A 91 1.59 5.33 -24.18
CA LYS A 91 2.07 5.95 -25.43
C LYS A 91 1.80 5.04 -26.62
N ARG A 92 2.19 3.76 -26.53
CA ARG A 92 2.01 2.75 -27.59
C ARG A 92 0.54 2.54 -27.94
N GLU A 93 -0.33 2.51 -26.95
CA GLU A 93 -1.79 2.38 -27.12
C GLU A 93 -2.49 3.69 -27.55
N LYS A 94 -1.72 4.76 -27.79
CA LYS A 94 -2.20 6.09 -28.20
C LYS A 94 -3.18 6.71 -27.20
N MET A 95 -3.04 6.39 -25.92
CA MET A 95 -3.87 6.96 -24.84
C MET A 95 -3.27 8.25 -24.27
N VAL A 96 -1.95 8.42 -24.40
CA VAL A 96 -1.24 9.65 -24.02
C VAL A 96 -0.28 10.08 -25.12
N GLU A 97 -0.02 11.38 -25.19
CA GLU A 97 0.95 12.01 -26.10
C GLU A 97 1.99 12.78 -25.31
N VAL A 98 3.19 12.92 -25.86
CA VAL A 98 4.24 13.79 -25.31
C VAL A 98 4.19 15.13 -26.01
N ARG A 99 3.98 16.22 -25.25
CA ARG A 99 3.87 17.59 -25.78
C ARG A 99 5.17 18.39 -25.70
N GLY A 100 6.13 17.94 -24.91
CA GLY A 100 7.43 18.57 -24.78
C GLY A 100 8.31 17.89 -23.73
N ALA A 101 9.57 18.29 -23.67
CA ALA A 101 10.52 17.85 -22.65
C ALA A 101 10.90 19.05 -21.76
N GLY A 102 10.57 18.97 -20.47
CA GLY A 102 10.85 20.02 -19.48
C GLY A 102 12.06 19.74 -18.59
N GLY A 103 12.81 18.66 -18.84
CA GLY A 103 13.93 18.23 -17.99
C GLY A 103 14.76 17.10 -18.61
N LEU A 104 15.67 16.54 -17.82
CA LEU A 104 16.53 15.42 -18.21
C LEU A 104 15.78 14.08 -18.05
N GLY A 105 15.78 13.27 -19.10
CA GLY A 105 15.16 11.94 -19.13
C GLY A 105 13.63 11.95 -19.29
N GLU A 106 13.05 10.75 -19.43
CA GLU A 106 11.61 10.61 -19.72
C GLU A 106 10.71 11.15 -18.61
N ALA A 107 11.18 11.17 -17.36
CA ALA A 107 10.44 11.75 -16.22
C ALA A 107 10.17 13.26 -16.37
N GLY A 108 10.96 13.95 -17.21
CA GLY A 108 10.77 15.36 -17.53
C GLY A 108 9.79 15.63 -18.67
N TYR A 109 9.30 14.59 -19.36
CA TYR A 109 8.34 14.76 -20.45
C TYR A 109 6.99 15.23 -19.93
N GLN A 110 6.39 16.18 -20.67
CA GLN A 110 5.02 16.61 -20.44
C GLN A 110 4.07 15.70 -21.22
N PHE A 111 3.24 14.99 -20.48
CA PHE A 111 2.23 14.09 -21.00
C PHE A 111 0.87 14.77 -21.03
N VAL A 112 0.13 14.51 -22.11
CA VAL A 112 -1.27 14.92 -22.25
C VAL A 112 -2.11 13.71 -22.60
N ILE A 113 -3.31 13.63 -22.04
CA ILE A 113 -4.26 12.58 -22.37
C ILE A 113 -4.84 12.80 -23.77
N SER A 114 -4.90 11.74 -24.58
CA SER A 114 -5.54 11.77 -25.89
C SER A 114 -7.06 11.62 -25.74
N GLN A 115 -7.82 11.78 -26.84
CA GLN A 115 -9.25 11.51 -26.82
C GLN A 115 -9.56 10.05 -26.42
N ARG A 116 -8.80 9.09 -26.96
CA ARG A 116 -8.92 7.66 -26.61
C ARG A 116 -8.58 7.41 -25.13
N GLY A 117 -7.54 8.08 -24.63
CA GLY A 117 -7.20 8.02 -23.20
C GLY A 117 -8.31 8.58 -22.32
N ALA A 118 -8.93 9.69 -22.74
CA ALA A 118 -10.01 10.32 -21.99
C ALA A 118 -11.29 9.46 -21.95
N GLU A 119 -11.63 8.77 -23.03
CA GLU A 119 -12.71 7.78 -23.05
C GLU A 119 -12.41 6.64 -22.07
N LYS A 120 -11.18 6.10 -22.10
CA LYS A 120 -10.78 5.04 -21.19
C LYS A 120 -10.77 5.48 -19.72
N ALA A 121 -10.34 6.70 -19.45
CA ALA A 121 -10.36 7.28 -18.13
C ALA A 121 -11.79 7.37 -17.57
N ARG A 122 -12.77 7.79 -18.39
CA ARG A 122 -14.18 7.83 -17.97
C ARG A 122 -14.71 6.44 -17.61
N GLU A 123 -14.44 5.42 -18.43
CA GLU A 123 -14.79 4.03 -18.10
C GLU A 123 -14.17 3.58 -16.76
N ALA A 124 -12.93 3.97 -16.50
CA ALA A 124 -12.24 3.66 -15.25
C ALA A 124 -12.84 4.41 -14.05
N ILE A 125 -13.23 5.67 -14.23
CA ILE A 125 -13.89 6.51 -13.21
C ILE A 125 -15.26 5.93 -12.86
N ASP A 126 -16.00 5.44 -13.85
CA ASP A 126 -17.31 4.80 -13.65
C ASP A 126 -17.21 3.53 -12.78
N ARG A 127 -16.06 2.83 -12.83
CA ARG A 127 -15.76 1.69 -11.93
C ARG A 127 -15.26 2.15 -10.56
N SER A 128 -14.34 3.12 -10.54
CA SER A 128 -13.72 3.63 -9.32
C SER A 128 -13.23 5.07 -9.51
N GLN A 129 -13.79 5.98 -8.72
CA GLN A 129 -13.44 7.40 -8.74
C GLN A 129 -12.09 7.72 -8.09
N TYR A 130 -11.45 6.74 -7.43
CA TYR A 130 -10.18 6.97 -6.74
C TYR A 130 -9.07 7.36 -7.73
N ALA A 131 -8.44 8.51 -7.50
CA ALA A 131 -7.32 9.03 -8.29
C ALA A 131 -6.30 9.68 -7.35
N GLY A 132 -5.29 8.91 -6.95
CA GLY A 132 -4.30 9.31 -5.96
C GLY A 132 -3.16 8.30 -5.85
N PRO A 133 -2.52 8.18 -4.66
CA PRO A 133 -1.47 7.19 -4.42
C PRO A 133 -1.88 5.78 -4.83
N ALA A 134 -0.98 5.02 -5.47
CA ALA A 134 -1.26 3.66 -5.90
C ALA A 134 -1.67 2.79 -4.71
N PRO A 135 -2.74 1.99 -4.85
CA PRO A 135 -3.20 1.13 -3.77
C PRO A 135 -2.17 0.02 -3.48
N VAL A 136 -2.17 -0.48 -2.24
CA VAL A 136 -1.37 -1.66 -1.87
C VAL A 136 -2.30 -2.87 -1.86
N THR A 137 -1.87 -4.00 -2.41
CA THR A 137 -2.67 -5.23 -2.38
C THR A 137 -3.00 -5.66 -0.94
N LEU A 138 -4.19 -6.20 -0.73
CA LEU A 138 -4.60 -6.67 0.60
C LEU A 138 -3.61 -7.70 1.18
N GLU A 139 -3.07 -8.59 0.33
CA GLU A 139 -2.09 -9.60 0.72
C GLU A 139 -0.78 -8.98 1.25
N GLN A 140 -0.23 -7.99 0.53
CA GLN A 140 0.96 -7.26 0.98
C GLN A 140 0.69 -6.48 2.28
N TYR A 141 -0.50 -5.89 2.42
CA TYR A 141 -0.87 -5.19 3.64
C TYR A 141 -0.99 -6.13 4.83
N ILE A 142 -1.62 -7.30 4.67
CA ILE A 142 -1.70 -8.33 5.71
C ILE A 142 -0.29 -8.79 6.12
N ALA A 143 0.58 -9.07 5.15
CA ALA A 143 1.95 -9.47 5.43
C ALA A 143 2.74 -8.37 6.16
N ALA A 144 2.57 -7.10 5.75
CA ALA A 144 3.15 -5.95 6.44
C ALA A 144 2.62 -5.82 7.87
N MET A 145 1.32 -6.01 8.10
CA MET A 145 0.74 -5.98 9.45
C MET A 145 1.31 -7.08 10.35
N HIS A 146 1.53 -8.29 9.83
CA HIS A 146 2.21 -9.34 10.59
C HIS A 146 3.67 -8.99 10.90
N ALA A 147 4.40 -8.40 9.96
CA ALA A 147 5.79 -8.00 10.17
C ALA A 147 5.94 -6.79 11.12
N GLN A 148 4.99 -5.85 11.07
CA GLN A 148 4.91 -4.69 11.97
C GLN A 148 4.41 -5.08 13.37
N ASN A 149 3.62 -6.15 13.48
CA ASN A 149 3.13 -6.69 14.75
C ASN A 149 4.26 -7.37 15.52
N ARG A 150 5.00 -6.56 16.29
CA ARG A 150 6.11 -7.00 17.12
C ARG A 150 5.62 -7.76 18.35
N GLU A 151 6.53 -8.55 18.93
CA GLU A 151 6.35 -9.09 20.27
C GLU A 151 6.08 -7.94 21.26
N LYS A 152 5.03 -8.11 22.06
CA LYS A 152 4.61 -7.14 23.08
C LYS A 152 5.79 -6.89 24.02
N SER A 153 6.30 -5.67 24.07
CA SER A 153 7.27 -5.28 25.09
C SER A 153 6.62 -5.42 26.46
N ILE A 154 7.28 -6.13 27.37
CA ILE A 154 6.82 -6.25 28.75
C ILE A 154 6.92 -4.86 29.38
N ILE A 155 5.79 -4.30 29.78
CA ILE A 155 5.72 -3.04 30.49
C ILE A 155 5.93 -3.33 31.97
N HIS A 156 7.02 -2.80 32.51
CA HIS A 156 7.36 -2.90 33.92
C HIS A 156 6.58 -1.87 34.75
N GLU A 157 6.41 -2.16 36.04
CA GLU A 157 5.65 -1.28 36.94
C GLU A 157 6.26 0.12 37.03
N GLU A 158 7.59 0.26 37.02
CA GLU A 158 8.24 1.57 37.07
C GLU A 158 7.88 2.44 35.86
N GLN A 159 7.85 1.85 34.65
CA GLN A 159 7.49 2.55 33.42
C GLN A 159 6.02 3.02 33.47
N LEU A 160 5.12 2.18 33.98
CA LEU A 160 3.72 2.53 34.12
C LEU A 160 3.53 3.65 35.16
N ARG A 161 4.28 3.63 36.27
CA ARG A 161 4.27 4.68 37.30
C ARG A 161 4.78 6.01 36.76
N GLU A 162 5.88 5.98 36.02
CA GLU A 162 6.46 7.18 35.42
C GLU A 162 5.49 7.85 34.46
N VAL A 163 4.88 7.06 33.58
CA VAL A 163 3.97 7.54 32.53
C VAL A 163 2.66 8.05 33.13
N LEU A 164 2.20 7.49 34.25
CA LEU A 164 0.99 7.94 34.96
C LEU A 164 1.27 8.93 36.11
N ARG A 165 2.49 9.47 36.25
CA ARG A 165 2.88 10.31 37.40
C ARG A 165 2.01 11.57 37.59
N ASP A 166 1.48 12.10 36.50
CA ASP A 166 0.64 13.31 36.49
C ASP A 166 -0.84 12.99 36.79
N LEU A 167 -1.17 11.72 37.02
CA LEU A 167 -2.50 11.23 37.38
C LEU A 167 -2.53 10.72 38.82
N VAL A 168 -3.54 11.14 39.58
CA VAL A 168 -3.81 10.59 40.92
C VAL A 168 -4.43 9.20 40.76
N ILE A 169 -3.60 8.16 40.81
CA ILE A 169 -4.01 6.75 40.69
C ILE A 169 -3.63 5.95 41.94
N SER A 170 -4.53 5.09 42.42
CA SER A 170 -4.23 4.20 43.55
C SER A 170 -3.29 3.07 43.14
N ASN A 171 -2.50 2.56 44.09
CA ASN A 171 -1.65 1.39 43.87
C ASN A 171 -2.46 0.15 43.45
N GLU A 172 -3.70 0.01 43.94
CA GLU A 172 -4.60 -1.08 43.54
C GLU A 172 -5.00 -0.97 42.06
N MET A 173 -5.32 0.23 41.59
CA MET A 173 -5.66 0.46 40.18
C MET A 173 -4.44 0.22 39.29
N LEU A 174 -3.26 0.69 39.70
CA LEU A 174 -2.01 0.43 38.99
C LEU A 174 -1.72 -1.08 38.87
N GLY A 175 -1.91 -1.83 39.95
CA GLY A 175 -1.76 -3.29 39.98
C GLY A 175 -2.76 -4.05 39.10
N ARG A 176 -3.89 -3.44 38.72
CA ARG A 176 -4.84 -3.99 37.75
C ARG A 176 -4.49 -3.58 36.31
N VAL A 177 -4.04 -2.34 36.10
CA VAL A 177 -3.68 -1.80 34.79
C VAL A 177 -2.45 -2.51 34.22
N GLY A 178 -1.39 -2.73 35.00
CA GLY A 178 -0.16 -3.37 34.53
C GLY A 178 -0.39 -4.73 33.85
N PRO A 179 -1.03 -5.71 34.51
CA PRO A 179 -1.35 -7.01 33.90
C PRO A 179 -2.30 -6.88 32.70
N ALA A 180 -3.29 -5.98 32.77
CA ALA A 180 -4.22 -5.77 31.67
C ALA A 180 -3.51 -5.25 30.42
N VAL A 181 -2.58 -4.33 30.59
CA VAL A 181 -1.72 -3.77 29.54
C VAL A 181 -0.82 -4.84 28.93
N ASN A 182 -0.11 -5.61 29.76
CA ASN A 182 0.77 -6.69 29.29
C ASN A 182 0.01 -7.85 28.63
N SER A 183 -1.27 -8.05 28.96
CA SER A 183 -2.11 -9.03 28.26
C SER A 183 -2.28 -8.68 26.78
N GLY A 184 -2.18 -7.39 26.43
CA GLY A 184 -2.50 -6.82 25.12
C GLY A 184 -3.81 -7.33 24.55
N LYS A 185 -4.81 -7.50 25.42
CA LYS A 185 -6.22 -7.69 25.10
C LYS A 185 -6.94 -6.36 25.23
N SER A 186 -8.17 -6.28 24.74
CA SER A 186 -9.01 -5.09 24.91
C SER A 186 -9.23 -4.77 26.39
N ILE A 187 -9.00 -3.51 26.77
CA ILE A 187 -9.23 -2.98 28.13
C ILE A 187 -10.43 -2.04 28.07
N PHE A 188 -11.39 -2.21 28.96
CA PHE A 188 -12.55 -1.33 29.08
C PHE A 188 -12.44 -0.47 30.34
N LEU A 189 -12.29 0.85 30.18
CA LEU A 189 -12.22 1.81 31.28
C LEU A 189 -13.59 2.46 31.50
N TYR A 190 -14.21 2.24 32.67
CA TYR A 190 -15.55 2.75 32.98
C TYR A 190 -15.63 3.48 34.34
N GLY A 191 -16.73 4.21 34.57
CA GLY A 191 -17.03 4.93 35.82
C GLY A 191 -17.47 6.39 35.60
N PRO A 192 -17.66 7.18 36.66
CA PRO A 192 -18.12 8.56 36.59
C PRO A 192 -17.21 9.48 35.74
N PRO A 193 -17.75 10.52 35.07
CA PRO A 193 -16.95 11.51 34.34
C PRO A 193 -15.98 12.25 35.30
N GLY A 194 -14.85 12.73 34.77
CA GLY A 194 -13.84 13.47 35.55
C GLY A 194 -12.75 12.62 36.23
N ASN A 195 -12.87 11.29 36.24
CA ASN A 195 -11.90 10.39 36.88
C ASN A 195 -10.70 9.99 35.99
N GLY A 196 -10.30 10.84 35.03
CA GLY A 196 -9.07 10.62 34.23
C GLY A 196 -9.07 9.41 33.29
N LYS A 197 -10.21 8.78 32.99
CA LYS A 197 -10.29 7.60 32.09
C LYS A 197 -9.65 7.82 30.72
N THR A 198 -10.01 8.91 30.06
CA THR A 198 -9.45 9.28 28.75
C THR A 198 -7.95 9.51 28.87
N THR A 199 -7.51 10.20 29.92
CA THR A 199 -6.10 10.48 30.17
C THR A 199 -5.30 9.20 30.42
N ILE A 200 -5.84 8.24 31.18
CA ILE A 200 -5.23 6.92 31.38
C ILE A 200 -5.16 6.17 30.04
N ALA A 201 -6.25 6.14 29.26
CA ALA A 201 -6.30 5.45 27.97
C ALA A 201 -5.25 5.99 26.98
N GLU A 202 -5.13 7.32 26.85
CA GLU A 202 -4.17 7.96 25.94
C GLU A 202 -2.74 7.72 26.40
N THR A 203 -2.49 7.83 27.69
CA THR A 203 -1.16 7.75 28.30
C THR A 203 -0.61 6.31 28.27
N VAL A 204 -1.45 5.34 28.64
CA VAL A 204 -1.16 3.91 28.48
C VAL A 204 -1.11 3.51 27.00
N GLY A 205 -2.00 4.07 26.17
CA GLY A 205 -2.02 3.83 24.73
C GLY A 205 -0.71 4.23 24.07
N ARG A 206 -0.14 5.40 24.40
CA ARG A 206 1.17 5.84 23.91
C ARG A 206 2.31 4.92 24.35
N LEU A 207 2.26 4.39 25.56
CA LEU A 207 3.26 3.45 26.08
C LEU A 207 3.22 2.11 25.33
N ILE A 208 2.02 1.61 25.00
CA ILE A 208 1.83 0.32 24.31
C ILE A 208 2.09 0.44 22.81
N LEU A 209 1.53 1.48 22.18
CA LEU A 209 1.53 1.66 20.73
C LEU A 209 2.83 2.29 20.22
N GLY A 210 3.87 2.41 21.06
CA GLY A 210 4.97 3.38 21.02
C GLY A 210 5.88 3.47 19.77
N LYS A 211 5.44 3.03 18.59
CA LYS A 211 6.10 3.25 17.30
C LYS A 211 5.07 3.50 16.20
N ASP A 212 5.48 4.30 15.22
CA ASP A 212 4.67 4.57 14.03
C ASP A 212 4.40 3.29 13.24
N MET A 213 3.19 3.18 12.71
CA MET A 213 2.74 2.07 11.87
C MET A 213 2.50 2.59 10.47
N TYR A 214 3.05 1.89 9.47
CA TYR A 214 2.78 2.20 8.08
C TYR A 214 1.38 1.71 7.71
N ILE A 215 0.54 2.66 7.30
CA ILE A 215 -0.81 2.43 6.80
C ILE A 215 -0.85 2.95 5.37
N PRO A 216 -1.26 2.13 4.39
CA PRO A 216 -1.36 2.57 3.00
C PRO A 216 -2.50 3.58 2.81
N TYR A 217 -2.38 4.44 1.80
CA TYR A 217 -3.43 5.41 1.45
C TYR A 217 -4.70 4.75 0.91
N ALA A 218 -4.53 3.63 0.20
CA ALA A 218 -5.62 2.83 -0.36
C ALA A 218 -5.20 1.37 -0.43
N LEU A 219 -6.20 0.49 -0.47
CA LEU A 219 -6.04 -0.95 -0.62
C LEU A 219 -6.66 -1.41 -1.94
N ASP A 220 -5.99 -2.33 -2.62
CA ASP A 220 -6.55 -3.04 -3.77
C ASP A 220 -7.15 -4.35 -3.26
N VAL A 221 -8.46 -4.51 -3.45
CA VAL A 221 -9.21 -5.71 -3.06
C VAL A 221 -9.87 -6.28 -4.31
N ASP A 222 -9.39 -7.44 -4.76
CA ASP A 222 -9.87 -8.11 -5.97
C ASP A 222 -9.79 -7.23 -7.24
N GLY A 223 -8.81 -6.31 -7.31
CA GLY A 223 -8.60 -5.42 -8.46
C GLY A 223 -9.48 -4.17 -8.48
N GLN A 224 -10.04 -3.76 -7.33
CA GLN A 224 -10.85 -2.54 -7.15
C GLN A 224 -10.29 -1.60 -6.08
#